data_AF-A0A939HMB5-F1
#
_entry.id   AF-A0A939HMB5-F1
#
_cell.length_a   1.000
_cell.length_b   1.000
_cell.length_c   1.000
_cell.angle_alpha   90.00
_cell.angle_beta   90.00
_cell.angle_gamma   90.00
#
_symmetry.space_group_name_H-M   'P 1'
#
loop_
_entity.id
_entity.type
_entity.pdbx_description
1 polymer ?
#
loop_
_entity_poly.entity_id
_entity_poly.type
_entity_poly.pdbx_seq_one_letter_code
_entity_poly.pdbx_strand_id
1 'polypeptide(L)'
;MITLQQDAQGFIRMNRHFPNSAAVTMTFSDGSQEVLTGRRLNEIYDAALASYRAGNQLDAKGFSRGPKKKIQQGIEFVPVHPGMTA
;
A
#
# COMPACT_ATOMS: atom_id res chain seq x y z
N MET A 1 7.46 -17.45 4.73
CA MET A 1 7.69 -16.82 3.41
C MET A 1 6.34 -16.34 2.92
N ILE A 2 6.21 -15.06 2.53
CA ILE A 2 4.92 -14.47 2.15
C ILE A 2 4.90 -14.35 0.63
N THR A 3 3.81 -14.74 -0.01
CA THR A 3 3.62 -14.58 -1.46
C THR A 3 2.47 -13.62 -1.70
N LEU A 4 2.69 -12.64 -2.57
CA LEU A 4 1.70 -11.68 -3.01
C LEU A 4 1.57 -11.77 -4.53
N GLN A 5 0.33 -11.76 -4.99
CA GLN A 5 0.02 -11.75 -6.41
C GLN A 5 -0.65 -10.43 -6.75
N GLN A 6 -0.15 -9.79 -7.80
CA GLN A 6 -0.74 -8.61 -8.37
C GLN A 6 -2.00 -9.01 -9.15
N ASP A 7 -3.07 -8.26 -8.94
CA ASP A 7 -4.30 -8.38 -9.70
C ASP A 7 -4.10 -7.87 -11.15
N ALA A 8 -5.00 -8.25 -12.06
CA ALA A 8 -5.00 -7.78 -13.45
C ALA A 8 -5.05 -6.24 -13.55
N GLN A 9 -5.62 -5.58 -12.54
CA GLN A 9 -5.67 -4.12 -12.45
C GLN A 9 -4.37 -3.46 -11.95
N GLY A 10 -3.36 -4.24 -11.58
CA GLY A 10 -2.06 -3.74 -11.14
C GLY A 10 -1.93 -3.51 -9.62
N PHE A 11 -2.88 -4.01 -8.82
CA PHE A 11 -2.92 -3.79 -7.37
C PHE A 11 -2.64 -5.08 -6.60
N ILE A 12 -2.11 -4.93 -5.39
CA ILE A 12 -2.09 -6.00 -4.38
C ILE A 12 -3.06 -5.68 -3.26
N ARG A 13 -3.56 -6.73 -2.61
CA ARG A 13 -4.32 -6.58 -1.37
C ARG A 13 -3.39 -6.56 -0.17
N MET A 14 -3.35 -5.44 0.53
CA MET A 14 -2.54 -5.25 1.73
C MET A 14 -3.32 -4.38 2.71
N ASN A 15 -3.65 -4.94 3.89
CA ASN A 15 -4.42 -4.24 4.92
C ASN A 15 -3.58 -3.83 6.13
N ARG A 16 -2.31 -4.19 6.16
CA ARG A 16 -1.39 -3.95 7.29
C ARG A 16 0.05 -3.95 6.82
N HIS A 17 0.92 -3.32 7.61
CA HIS A 17 2.36 -3.38 7.39
C HIS A 17 2.92 -4.79 7.62
N PHE A 18 3.87 -5.16 6.79
CA PHE A 18 4.65 -6.37 6.95
C PHE A 18 5.84 -6.13 7.90
N PRO A 19 6.37 -7.18 8.54
CA PRO A 19 7.63 -7.06 9.29
C PRO A 19 8.74 -6.60 8.34
N ASN A 20 9.58 -5.65 8.77
CA ASN A 20 10.62 -5.09 7.91
C ASN A 20 11.58 -6.14 7.33
N SER A 21 11.91 -7.17 8.12
CA SER A 21 12.80 -8.27 7.72
C SER A 21 12.08 -9.42 7.00
N ALA A 22 10.76 -9.33 6.79
CA ALA A 22 10.04 -10.37 6.08
C ALA A 22 10.39 -10.33 4.59
N ALA A 23 10.76 -11.47 4.02
CA ALA A 23 10.86 -11.66 2.58
C ALA A 23 9.47 -11.95 2.00
N VAL A 24 9.09 -11.17 0.99
CA VAL A 24 7.81 -11.23 0.31
C VAL A 24 8.06 -11.42 -1.18
N THR A 25 7.64 -12.54 -1.73
CA THR A 25 7.70 -12.79 -3.17
C THR A 25 6.49 -12.14 -3.82
N MET A 26 6.72 -11.19 -4.72
CA MET A 26 5.71 -10.51 -5.53
C MET A 26 5.64 -11.18 -6.91
N THR A 27 4.45 -11.60 -7.33
CA THR A 27 4.18 -12.04 -8.70
C THR A 27 3.36 -10.96 -9.40
N PHE A 28 3.93 -10.36 -10.43
CA PHE A 28 3.26 -9.34 -11.24
C PHE A 28 2.33 -9.98 -12.27
N SER A 29 1.35 -9.21 -12.76
CA SER A 29 0.41 -9.65 -13.79
C SER A 29 1.06 -9.96 -15.14
N ASP A 30 2.25 -9.40 -15.38
CA ASP A 30 3.11 -9.69 -16.54
C ASP A 30 3.84 -11.06 -16.43
N GLY A 31 3.67 -11.78 -15.32
CA GLY A 31 4.34 -13.06 -15.05
C GLY A 31 5.74 -12.93 -14.43
N SER A 32 6.29 -11.71 -14.40
CA SER A 32 7.52 -11.38 -13.69
C SER A 32 7.36 -11.61 -12.18
N GLN A 33 8.42 -12.07 -11.52
CA GLN A 33 8.46 -12.26 -10.07
C GLN A 33 9.64 -11.52 -9.45
N GLU A 34 9.42 -10.88 -8.31
CA GLU A 34 10.46 -10.15 -7.59
C GLU A 34 10.36 -10.42 -6.08
N VAL A 35 11.50 -10.58 -5.42
CA VAL A 35 11.55 -10.74 -3.96
C VAL A 35 11.77 -9.38 -3.32
N LEU A 36 10.77 -8.96 -2.55
CA LEU A 36 10.73 -7.69 -1.85
C LEU A 36 10.90 -7.88 -0.35
N THR A 37 11.39 -6.85 0.32
CA THR A 37 11.33 -6.79 1.79
C THR A 37 9.99 -6.19 2.23
N GLY A 38 9.51 -6.62 3.38
CA GLY A 38 8.32 -6.02 4.00
C GLY A 38 8.49 -4.51 4.22
N ARG A 39 9.71 -4.05 4.50
CA ARG A 39 10.03 -2.62 4.58
C ARG A 39 9.66 -1.88 3.29
N ARG A 40 10.07 -2.40 2.12
CA ARG A 40 9.82 -1.74 0.84
C ARG A 40 8.33 -1.70 0.51
N LEU A 41 7.60 -2.77 0.82
CA LEU A 41 6.15 -2.81 0.67
C LEU A 41 5.43 -1.81 1.56
N ASN A 42 5.92 -1.61 2.79
CA ASN A 42 5.37 -0.61 3.70
C ASN A 42 5.58 0.80 3.12
N GLU A 43 6.77 1.12 2.58
CA GLU A 43 7.02 2.41 1.93
C GLU A 43 6.05 2.69 0.77
N ILE A 44 5.79 1.68 -0.07
CA ILE A 44 4.83 1.78 -1.18
C ILE A 44 3.40 1.99 -0.63
N TYR A 45 3.02 1.23 0.41
CA TYR A 45 1.72 1.38 1.08
C TYR A 45 1.54 2.79 1.65
N ASP A 46 2.54 3.32 2.36
CA ASP A 46 2.51 4.66 2.94
C ASP A 46 2.42 5.75 1.85
N ALA A 47 3.14 5.61 0.73
CA ALA A 47 3.07 6.53 -0.40
C ALA A 47 1.70 6.50 -1.10
N ALA A 48 1.14 5.31 -1.30
CA ALA A 48 -0.20 5.13 -1.86
C ALA A 48 -1.28 5.68 -0.92
N LEU A 49 -1.12 5.47 0.39
CA LEU A 49 -2.01 6.02 1.42
C LEU A 49 -1.95 7.54 1.46
N ALA A 50 -0.77 8.13 1.32
CA ALA A 50 -0.60 9.58 1.22
C ALA A 50 -1.30 10.14 -0.02
N SER A 51 -1.14 9.49 -1.18
CA SER A 51 -1.80 9.87 -2.43
C SER A 51 -3.33 9.75 -2.34
N TYR A 52 -3.83 8.66 -1.74
CA TYR A 52 -5.25 8.49 -1.46
C TYR A 52 -5.78 9.60 -0.54
N ARG A 53 -5.05 9.95 0.53
CA ARG A 53 -5.42 11.05 1.43
C ARG A 53 -5.43 12.41 0.73
N ALA A 54 -4.46 12.68 -0.13
CA ALA A 54 -4.38 13.91 -0.90
C ALA A 54 -5.54 14.03 -1.91
N GLY A 55 -5.82 12.97 -2.66
CA GLY A 55 -6.92 12.93 -3.63
C GLY A 55 -8.31 12.99 -2.99
N ASN A 56 -8.47 12.44 -1.78
CA ASN A 56 -9.77 12.39 -1.12
C ASN A 56 -10.15 13.68 -0.36
N GLN A 57 -9.36 14.76 -0.44
CA GLN A 57 -9.67 16.07 0.14
C GLN A 57 -10.24 16.00 1.59
N LEU A 58 -9.70 15.11 2.43
CA LEU A 58 -10.01 15.10 3.87
C LEU A 58 -9.59 16.41 4.58
N ASP A 59 -8.85 17.28 3.89
CA ASP A 59 -8.42 18.60 4.34
C ASP A 59 -9.37 19.74 3.90
N ALA A 60 -10.15 19.57 2.81
CA ALA A 60 -10.91 20.67 2.20
C ALA A 60 -12.39 20.77 2.62
N LYS A 61 -12.93 19.77 3.36
CA LYS A 61 -14.29 19.85 3.90
C LYS A 61 -14.25 20.00 5.41
N GLY A 62 -14.23 21.26 5.84
CA GLY A 62 -14.24 21.66 7.25
C GLY A 62 -15.46 21.16 8.02
N PHE A 63 -15.41 19.94 8.55
CA PHE A 63 -16.32 19.47 9.59
C PHE A 63 -15.58 18.55 10.58
N SER A 64 -15.33 19.09 11.78
CA SER A 64 -15.67 18.50 13.09
C SER A 64 -14.62 18.89 14.14
N ARG A 65 -14.95 19.93 14.92
CA ARG A 65 -14.31 20.25 16.21
C ARG A 65 -14.89 19.29 17.24
N GLY A 66 -14.16 18.22 17.54
CA GLY A 66 -14.45 17.24 18.60
C GLY A 66 -13.25 16.32 18.77
N PRO A 67 -13.07 15.59 19.89
CA PRO A 67 -11.91 14.74 20.10
C PRO A 67 -11.91 13.63 19.03
N LYS A 68 -11.14 13.87 17.97
CA LYS A 68 -11.15 13.08 16.75
C LYS A 68 -10.44 11.76 17.04
N LYS A 69 -11.20 10.72 17.38
CA LYS A 69 -10.70 9.34 17.37
C LYS A 69 -10.03 9.15 16.00
N LYS A 70 -8.73 8.86 15.97
CA LYS A 70 -8.00 8.62 14.71
C LYS A 70 -8.58 7.37 14.08
N ILE A 71 -9.61 7.52 13.25
CA ILE A 71 -10.08 6.45 12.38
C ILE A 71 -8.99 6.33 11.32
N GLN A 72 -8.11 5.35 11.48
CA GLN A 72 -7.08 5.03 10.51
C GLN A 72 -7.79 4.50 9.27
N GLN A 73 -8.18 5.39 8.35
CA GLN A 73 -8.61 5.01 7.01
C GLN A 73 -7.36 4.51 6.31
N GLY A 74 -7.21 3.18 6.26
CA GLY A 74 -6.21 2.50 5.45
C GLY A 74 -6.72 2.35 4.01
N ILE A 75 -5.80 2.02 3.11
CA ILE A 75 -6.13 1.52 1.79
C ILE A 75 -6.03 0.00 1.83
N GLU A 76 -6.89 -0.70 1.09
CA GLU A 76 -6.80 -2.16 0.96
C GLU A 76 -6.08 -2.56 -0.33
N PHE A 77 -6.04 -1.64 -1.30
CA PHE A 77 -5.45 -1.84 -2.62
C PHE A 77 -4.24 -0.95 -2.77
N VAL A 78 -3.07 -1.58 -2.87
CA VAL A 78 -1.81 -0.87 -3.07
C VAL A 78 -1.39 -1.05 -4.52
N PRO A 79 -1.19 0.04 -5.28
CA PRO A 79 -0.66 -0.06 -6.63
C PRO A 79 0.80 -0.51 -6.55
N VAL A 80 1.14 -1.53 -7.32
CA VAL A 80 2.52 -2.01 -7.47
C VAL A 80 2.85 -2.10 -8.95
N HIS A 81 4.12 -1.96 -9.30
CA HIS A 81 4.60 -2.20 -10.67
C HIS A 81 6.02 -2.76 -10.64
N PRO A 82 6.42 -3.54 -11.66
CA PRO A 82 7.79 -3.98 -11.78
C PRO A 82 8.73 -2.77 -11.85
N GLY A 83 9.85 -2.82 -11.13
CA GLY A 83 10.84 -1.73 -11.09
C GLY A 83 10.56 -0.59 -10.11
N MET A 84 9.50 -0.68 -9.29
CA MET A 84 9.20 0.28 -8.21
C MET A 84 10.21 0.23 -7.05
N THR A 85 11.26 -0.57 -7.21
CA THR A 85 12.35 -0.93 -6.29
C THR A 85 13.72 -0.47 -6.76
N ALA A 86 13.82 0.13 -7.95
CA ALA A 86 15.05 0.73 -8.45
C ALA A 86 15.41 2.05 -7.73
#